data_AF-A0A1V6PF88-F1
#
_entry.id   AF-A0A1V6PF88-F1
#
_cell.length_a   1.000
_cell.length_b   1.000
_cell.length_c   1.000
_cell.angle_alpha   90.00
_cell.angle_beta   90.00
_cell.angle_gamma   90.00
#
_symmetry.space_group_name_H-M   'P 1'
#
loop_
_entity.id
_entity.type
_entity.pdbx_description
1 polymer ?
#
loop_
_entity_poly.entity_id
_entity_poly.type
_entity_poly.pdbx_seq_one_letter_code
_entity_poly.pdbx_strand_id
1 'polypeptide(L)'
;MSKGRVAFGCRVDGNSTFFSFPTSFVYESNLRNHIFHQSALCHFVHAMEAVKRFFSSPRFAVAGASNDTNKFGYKILAWYHQHSLPVTPLNPRAAQISLPSRVYDTVPSPSALPSPTQTSLSVVTPPPVTLTLLQEAHSVGIPAVWLQPGTFDDRVVEYARGHFEAVIAGDGGMGSEGWCVLVDGDDGLEAAGVQWTSQRL
;
A
#
# COMPACT_ATOMS: atom_id res chain seq x y z
N MET A 1 48.48 -1.72 -5.91
CA MET A 1 47.31 -2.60 -6.13
C MET A 1 46.05 -1.76 -5.94
N SER A 2 45.40 -1.39 -7.04
CA SER A 2 44.21 -0.54 -7.06
C SER A 2 42.98 -1.33 -6.57
N LYS A 3 42.27 -0.80 -5.57
CA LYS A 3 40.98 -1.32 -5.11
C LYS A 3 39.94 -1.15 -6.23
N GLY A 4 39.56 -2.24 -6.90
CA GLY A 4 38.48 -2.23 -7.88
C GLY A 4 37.12 -2.13 -7.19
N ARG A 5 36.28 -1.19 -7.63
CA ARG A 5 34.84 -1.20 -7.31
C ARG A 5 34.16 -2.19 -8.24
N VAL A 6 33.42 -3.16 -7.69
CA VAL A 6 32.51 -3.99 -8.47
C VAL A 6 31.13 -3.35 -8.37
N ALA A 7 30.64 -2.81 -9.48
CA ALA A 7 29.29 -2.25 -9.56
C ALA A 7 28.33 -3.37 -9.96
N PHE A 8 27.32 -3.65 -9.15
CA PHE A 8 26.21 -4.52 -9.51
C PHE A 8 25.01 -3.63 -9.84
N GLY A 9 24.51 -3.72 -11.07
CA GLY A 9 23.33 -2.99 -11.52
C GLY A 9 22.07 -3.84 -11.30
N CYS A 10 21.05 -3.27 -10.67
CA CYS A 10 19.69 -3.80 -10.76
C CYS A 10 19.06 -3.19 -12.02
N ARG A 11 18.54 -4.06 -12.90
CA ARG A 11 17.81 -3.63 -14.11
C ARG A 11 16.35 -3.95 -13.88
N VAL A 12 15.54 -2.91 -13.65
CA VAL A 12 14.09 -3.01 -13.59
C VAL A 12 13.55 -1.88 -14.47
N ASP A 13 12.73 -2.23 -15.45
CA ASP A 13 12.02 -1.30 -16.35
C ASP A 13 12.89 -0.34 -17.18
N GLY A 14 13.99 -0.85 -17.74
CA GLY A 14 14.78 -0.14 -18.75
C GLY A 14 15.64 1.02 -18.23
N ASN A 15 15.50 1.43 -16.97
CA ASN A 15 16.36 2.42 -16.32
C ASN A 15 17.30 1.72 -15.32
N SER A 16 18.60 2.01 -15.39
CA SER A 16 19.61 1.32 -14.55
C SER A 16 20.00 2.19 -13.38
N THR A 17 19.70 1.74 -12.16
CA THR A 17 20.19 2.34 -10.92
C THR A 17 21.38 1.52 -10.41
N PHE A 18 22.50 2.20 -10.16
CA PHE A 18 23.73 1.60 -9.65
C PHE A 18 23.92 1.99 -8.19
N PHE A 19 23.97 1.00 -7.30
CA PHE A 19 24.32 1.21 -5.89
C PHE A 19 25.76 0.76 -5.65
N SER A 20 26.56 1.60 -4.97
CA SER A 20 27.92 1.26 -4.52
C SER A 20 27.89 0.87 -3.05
N PHE A 21 28.33 -0.35 -2.72
CA PHE A 21 28.45 -0.82 -1.33
C PHE A 21 29.93 -0.96 -0.93
N PRO A 22 30.31 -0.60 0.31
CA PRO A 22 31.67 -0.77 0.81
C PRO A 22 32.00 -2.24 1.05
N THR A 23 33.18 -2.66 0.59
CA THR A 23 33.71 -4.03 0.73
C THR A 23 34.25 -4.26 2.14
N SER A 24 33.41 -4.72 3.05
CA SER A 24 33.88 -5.33 4.29
C SER A 24 32.97 -6.49 4.69
N PHE A 25 33.07 -7.60 3.96
CA PHE A 25 32.73 -8.92 4.48
C PHE A 25 33.58 -9.97 3.75
N VAL A 26 34.27 -10.80 4.53
CA VAL A 26 35.24 -11.79 4.08
C VAL A 26 34.51 -12.94 3.36
N TYR A 27 35.18 -13.46 2.34
CA TYR A 27 34.75 -14.45 1.36
C TYR A 27 34.65 -15.86 1.94
N GLU A 28 33.44 -16.45 2.00
CA GLU A 28 33.27 -17.90 1.98
C GLU A 28 31.89 -18.33 1.43
N SER A 29 31.92 -18.94 0.23
CA SER A 29 30.95 -19.86 -0.39
C SER A 29 29.42 -19.63 -0.25
N ASN A 30 28.79 -18.98 -1.25
CA ASN A 30 27.68 -19.53 -2.07
C ASN A 30 27.08 -18.43 -2.97
N LEU A 31 27.41 -18.42 -4.26
CA LEU A 31 26.86 -17.48 -5.25
C LEU A 31 25.32 -17.52 -5.34
N ARG A 32 24.68 -18.66 -5.03
CA ARG A 32 23.21 -18.75 -4.99
C ARG A 32 22.62 -17.95 -3.82
N ASN A 33 23.18 -18.06 -2.61
CA ASN A 33 22.65 -17.37 -1.44
C ASN A 33 22.79 -15.84 -1.54
N HIS A 34 23.85 -15.34 -2.17
CA HIS A 34 24.02 -13.90 -2.39
C HIS A 34 22.99 -13.32 -3.36
N ILE A 35 22.66 -14.02 -4.45
CA ILE A 35 21.63 -13.57 -5.41
C ILE A 35 20.25 -13.56 -4.76
N PHE A 36 19.91 -14.60 -3.98
CA PHE A 36 18.64 -14.65 -3.24
C PHE A 36 18.53 -13.55 -2.19
N HIS A 37 19.61 -13.26 -1.46
CA HIS A 37 19.60 -12.20 -0.45
C HIS A 37 19.49 -10.79 -1.08
N GLN A 38 20.15 -10.56 -2.21
CA GLN A 38 20.05 -9.30 -2.96
C GLN A 38 18.66 -9.09 -3.57
N SER A 39 18.00 -10.15 -4.07
CA SER A 39 16.65 -10.04 -4.62
C SER A 39 15.61 -9.77 -3.54
N ALA A 40 15.70 -10.45 -2.39
CA ALA A 40 14.79 -10.25 -1.26
C ALA A 40 14.93 -8.83 -0.66
N LEU A 41 16.15 -8.34 -0.49
CA LEU A 41 16.41 -6.97 -0.04
C LEU A 41 15.89 -5.93 -1.05
N CYS A 42 16.04 -6.17 -2.35
CA CYS A 42 15.53 -5.27 -3.39
C CYS A 42 13.99 -5.22 -3.38
N HIS A 43 13.32 -6.36 -3.23
CA HIS A 43 11.86 -6.44 -3.13
C HIS A 43 11.35 -5.71 -1.88
N PHE A 44 12.02 -5.88 -0.74
CA PHE A 44 11.64 -5.20 0.52
C PHE A 44 11.77 -3.68 0.41
N VAL A 45 12.88 -3.18 -0.16
CA VAL A 45 13.10 -1.73 -0.35
C VAL A 45 12.03 -1.15 -1.28
N HIS A 46 11.67 -1.83 -2.37
CA HIS A 46 10.62 -1.35 -3.28
C HIS A 46 9.23 -1.34 -2.63
N ALA A 47 8.91 -2.34 -1.82
CA ALA A 47 7.62 -2.39 -1.12
C ALA A 47 7.48 -1.25 -0.10
N MET A 48 8.54 -0.94 0.64
CA MET A 48 8.52 0.17 1.59
C MET A 48 8.42 1.54 0.89
N GLU A 49 9.03 1.71 -0.28
CA GLU A 49 8.84 2.94 -1.07
C GLU A 49 7.38 3.09 -1.56
N ALA A 50 6.70 1.99 -1.92
CA ALA A 50 5.27 2.02 -2.25
C ALA A 50 4.41 2.42 -1.03
N VAL A 51 4.72 1.90 0.17
CA VAL A 51 4.07 2.30 1.42
C VAL A 51 4.25 3.79 1.71
N LYS A 52 5.48 4.31 1.58
CA LYS A 52 5.75 5.75 1.74
C LYS A 52 4.97 6.60 0.75
N ARG A 53 4.96 6.21 -0.53
CA ARG A 53 4.20 6.91 -1.57
C ARG A 53 2.70 6.86 -1.32
N PHE A 54 2.18 5.76 -0.78
CA PHE A 54 0.78 5.65 -0.40
C PHE A 54 0.42 6.63 0.71
N PHE A 55 1.23 6.69 1.78
CA PHE A 55 0.98 7.60 2.90
C PHE A 55 1.36 9.06 2.64
N SER A 56 2.08 9.38 1.56
CA SER A 56 2.37 10.76 1.18
C SER A 56 1.14 11.52 0.62
N SER A 57 0.04 10.82 0.33
CA SER A 57 -1.20 11.47 -0.09
C SER A 57 -1.88 12.17 1.09
N PRO A 58 -2.43 13.38 0.90
CA PRO A 58 -3.09 14.12 1.99
C PRO A 58 -4.45 13.55 2.40
N ARG A 59 -5.02 12.64 1.60
CA ARG A 59 -6.34 12.03 1.82
C ARG A 59 -6.30 10.54 1.57
N PHE A 60 -7.23 9.83 2.20
CA PHE A 60 -7.38 8.40 2.10
C PHE A 60 -8.84 8.02 1.84
N ALA A 61 -9.03 6.86 1.23
CA ALA A 61 -10.33 6.25 1.03
C ALA A 61 -10.30 4.77 1.39
N VAL A 62 -11.43 4.25 1.90
CA VAL A 62 -11.58 2.81 2.22
C VAL A 62 -12.71 2.22 1.40
N ALA A 63 -12.38 1.49 0.34
CA ALA A 63 -13.34 0.75 -0.46
C ALA A 63 -13.70 -0.59 0.20
N GLY A 64 -15.01 -0.80 0.38
CA GLY A 64 -15.52 -1.93 1.16
C GLY A 64 -15.76 -1.59 2.62
N ALA A 65 -15.84 -0.30 2.97
CA ALA A 65 -16.23 0.13 4.31
C ALA A 65 -17.61 -0.43 4.69
N SER A 66 -17.81 -0.74 5.97
CA SER A 66 -19.00 -1.47 6.45
C SER A 66 -19.39 -1.02 7.86
N ASN A 67 -20.69 -1.06 8.20
CA ASN A 67 -21.19 -0.88 9.58
C ASN A 67 -21.04 -2.15 10.44
N ASP A 68 -20.83 -3.31 9.82
CA ASP A 68 -20.56 -4.55 10.54
C ASP A 68 -19.14 -4.52 11.14
N THR A 69 -19.06 -4.43 12.47
CA THR A 69 -17.84 -4.31 13.25
C THR A 69 -16.90 -5.51 13.12
N ASN A 70 -17.42 -6.66 12.69
CA ASN A 70 -16.62 -7.87 12.48
C ASN A 70 -15.82 -7.81 11.17
N LYS A 71 -16.26 -6.98 10.20
CA LYS A 71 -15.65 -6.91 8.87
C LYS A 71 -14.41 -6.02 8.88
N PHE A 72 -13.42 -6.41 8.07
CA PHE A 72 -12.19 -5.65 7.89
C PHE A 72 -12.43 -4.22 7.41
N GLY A 73 -13.43 -3.99 6.56
CA GLY A 73 -13.80 -2.64 6.12
C GLY A 73 -14.18 -1.69 7.26
N TYR A 74 -14.77 -2.20 8.35
CA TYR A 74 -15.01 -1.41 9.56
C TYR A 74 -13.70 -1.16 10.31
N LYS A 75 -12.92 -2.22 10.55
CA LYS A 75 -11.65 -2.15 11.32
C LYS A 75 -10.62 -1.24 10.67
N ILE A 76 -10.52 -1.25 9.35
CA ILE A 76 -9.59 -0.38 8.60
C ILE A 76 -10.07 1.07 8.64
N LEU A 77 -11.37 1.35 8.45
CA LEU A 77 -11.90 2.70 8.62
C LEU A 77 -11.65 3.24 10.04
N ALA A 78 -11.88 2.40 11.04
CA ALA A 78 -11.57 2.69 12.44
C ALA A 78 -10.08 3.02 12.64
N TRP A 79 -9.17 2.25 12.05
CA TRP A 79 -7.73 2.53 12.11
C TRP A 79 -7.39 3.90 11.54
N TYR A 80 -7.88 4.25 10.34
CA TYR A 80 -7.64 5.59 9.77
C TYR A 80 -8.20 6.71 10.65
N HIS A 81 -9.39 6.51 11.22
CA HIS A 81 -10.00 7.45 12.15
C HIS A 81 -9.14 7.65 13.40
N GLN A 82 -8.74 6.56 14.05
CA GLN A 82 -7.90 6.59 15.25
C GLN A 82 -6.54 7.23 14.98
N HIS A 83 -6.02 7.16 13.75
CA HIS A 83 -4.80 7.84 13.34
C HIS A 83 -5.04 9.27 12.83
N SER A 84 -6.20 9.88 13.09
CA SER A 84 -6.54 11.24 12.63
C SER A 84 -6.35 11.48 11.13
N LEU A 85 -6.33 10.42 10.32
CA LEU A 85 -6.08 10.52 8.88
C LEU A 85 -7.37 10.93 8.15
N PRO A 86 -7.32 11.89 7.20
CA PRO A 86 -8.50 12.29 6.44
C PRO A 86 -9.01 11.15 5.56
N VAL A 87 -10.04 10.44 6.02
CA VAL A 87 -10.57 9.25 5.35
C VAL A 87 -12.01 9.42 4.87
N THR A 88 -12.31 8.93 3.66
CA THR A 88 -13.66 8.82 3.11
C THR A 88 -14.02 7.33 2.88
N PRO A 89 -15.06 6.80 3.53
CA PRO A 89 -15.50 5.43 3.27
C PRO A 89 -16.23 5.33 1.92
N LEU A 90 -15.94 4.26 1.18
CA LEU A 90 -16.62 3.90 -0.06
C LEU A 90 -17.55 2.71 0.18
N ASN A 91 -18.85 2.94 0.02
CA ASN A 91 -19.87 1.90 0.10
C ASN A 91 -21.14 2.32 -0.68
N PRO A 92 -21.47 1.68 -1.81
CA PRO A 92 -22.66 2.04 -2.58
C PRO A 92 -23.99 1.63 -1.92
N ARG A 93 -23.96 0.84 -0.83
CA ARG A 93 -25.15 0.25 -0.19
C ARG A 93 -25.53 0.90 1.14
N ALA A 94 -24.62 1.63 1.78
CA ALA A 94 -24.87 2.26 3.07
C ALA A 94 -24.44 3.71 2.96
N ALA A 95 -25.33 4.67 3.20
CA ALA A 95 -25.04 6.10 3.06
C ALA A 95 -24.06 6.63 4.11
N GLN A 96 -23.95 5.94 5.25
CA GLN A 96 -23.11 6.33 6.37
C GLN A 96 -22.48 5.11 7.04
N ILE A 97 -21.29 5.30 7.59
CA ILE A 97 -20.64 4.36 8.51
C ILE A 97 -20.46 5.02 9.87
N SER A 98 -20.95 4.36 10.92
CA SER A 98 -20.91 4.89 12.28
C SER A 98 -19.79 4.23 13.10
N LEU A 99 -18.79 5.04 13.47
CA LEU A 99 -17.88 4.73 14.56
C LEU A 99 -18.44 5.33 15.87
N PRO A 100 -18.13 4.77 17.05
CA PRO A 100 -18.62 5.28 18.33
C PRO A 100 -18.46 6.80 18.55
N SER A 101 -17.36 7.39 18.10
CA SER A 101 -17.06 8.82 18.25
C SER A 101 -17.42 9.67 17.03
N ARG A 102 -17.68 9.06 15.86
CA ARG A 102 -17.85 9.78 14.60
C ARG A 102 -18.67 9.00 13.57
N VAL A 103 -19.58 9.70 12.91
CA VAL A 103 -20.29 9.21 11.72
C VAL A 103 -19.61 9.77 10.46
N TYR A 104 -19.41 8.91 9.47
CA TYR A 104 -18.85 9.27 8.17
C TYR A 104 -19.88 9.05 7.08
N ASP A 105 -20.12 10.08 6.25
CA ASP A 105 -20.83 9.90 4.99
C ASP A 105 -19.99 9.09 4.02
N THR A 106 -20.65 8.20 3.28
CA THR A 106 -20.01 7.38 2.26
C THR A 106 -20.17 7.99 0.88
N VAL A 107 -19.23 7.68 0.00
CA VAL A 107 -19.43 7.85 -1.44
C VAL A 107 -19.57 6.48 -2.11
N PRO A 108 -20.28 6.35 -3.24
CA PRO A 108 -20.53 5.04 -3.85
C PRO A 108 -19.29 4.47 -4.57
N SER A 109 -18.38 5.33 -5.04
CA SER A 109 -17.27 4.92 -5.89
C SER A 109 -16.13 5.96 -5.91
N PRO A 110 -14.95 5.63 -6.49
CA PRO A 110 -13.82 6.55 -6.57
C PRO A 110 -14.12 7.88 -7.28
N SER A 111 -14.96 7.89 -8.32
CA SER A 111 -15.29 9.13 -9.04
C SER A 111 -16.10 10.15 -8.23
N ALA A 112 -16.74 9.71 -7.16
CA ALA A 112 -17.47 10.59 -6.24
C ALA A 112 -16.59 11.18 -5.12
N LEU A 113 -15.29 10.87 -5.10
CA LEU A 113 -14.35 11.49 -4.16
C LEU A 113 -14.13 12.98 -4.51
N PRO A 114 -14.00 13.88 -3.52
CA PRO A 114 -13.82 15.32 -3.79
C PRO A 114 -12.45 15.67 -4.40
N SER A 115 -11.43 14.84 -4.19
CA SER A 115 -10.05 15.10 -4.66
C SER A 115 -9.32 13.78 -4.96
N PRO A 116 -9.75 13.02 -5.98
CA PRO A 116 -9.24 11.67 -6.25
C PRO A 116 -7.73 11.66 -6.52
N THR A 117 -7.20 12.66 -7.24
CA THR A 117 -5.76 12.78 -7.53
C THR A 117 -4.87 13.02 -6.30
N GLN A 118 -5.49 13.36 -5.16
CA GLN A 118 -4.83 13.56 -3.87
C GLN A 118 -5.22 12.48 -2.84
N THR A 119 -5.88 11.39 -3.29
CA THR A 119 -6.44 10.37 -2.41
C THR A 119 -5.81 9.01 -2.68
N SER A 120 -5.14 8.43 -1.69
CA SER A 120 -4.71 7.02 -1.74
C SER A 120 -5.86 6.08 -1.33
N LEU A 121 -5.96 4.91 -1.96
CA LEU A 121 -7.12 4.03 -1.81
C LEU A 121 -6.76 2.69 -1.15
N SER A 122 -7.30 2.45 0.05
CA SER A 122 -7.29 1.15 0.72
C SER A 122 -8.48 0.31 0.27
N VAL A 123 -8.22 -0.91 -0.22
CA VAL A 123 -9.23 -1.77 -0.83
C VAL A 123 -9.45 -3.03 0.00
N VAL A 124 -10.72 -3.30 0.31
CA VAL A 124 -11.19 -4.43 1.13
C VAL A 124 -12.33 -5.20 0.44
N THR A 125 -12.45 -5.07 -0.88
CA THR A 125 -13.49 -5.72 -1.68
C THR A 125 -13.03 -7.07 -2.25
N PRO A 126 -13.96 -8.00 -2.59
CA PRO A 126 -13.59 -9.24 -3.27
C PRO A 126 -12.98 -8.98 -4.67
N PRO A 127 -12.11 -9.86 -5.20
CA PRO A 127 -11.34 -9.61 -6.42
C PRO A 127 -12.13 -9.12 -7.65
N PRO A 128 -13.32 -9.66 -7.98
CA PRO A 128 -14.10 -9.17 -9.13
C PRO A 128 -14.53 -7.70 -8.98
N VAL A 129 -14.87 -7.30 -7.76
CA VAL A 129 -15.24 -5.92 -7.44
C VAL A 129 -14.00 -5.03 -7.42
N THR A 130 -12.90 -5.53 -6.86
CA THR A 130 -11.61 -4.82 -6.83
C THR A 130 -11.14 -4.43 -8.22
N LEU A 131 -11.18 -5.34 -9.20
CA LEU A 131 -10.73 -5.02 -10.56
C LEU A 131 -11.52 -3.85 -11.17
N THR A 132 -12.85 -3.86 -11.01
CA THR A 132 -13.72 -2.80 -11.53
C THR A 132 -13.45 -1.47 -10.80
N LEU A 133 -13.29 -1.52 -9.48
CA LEU A 133 -12.95 -0.38 -8.65
C LEU A 133 -11.61 0.24 -9.06
N LEU A 134 -10.59 -0.58 -9.33
CA LEU A 134 -9.27 -0.11 -9.76
C LEU A 134 -9.31 0.58 -11.12
N GLN A 135 -10.12 0.09 -12.06
CA GLN A 135 -10.31 0.74 -13.35
C GLN A 135 -10.90 2.14 -13.19
N GLU A 136 -11.93 2.28 -12.36
CA GLU A 136 -12.51 3.58 -12.07
C GLU A 136 -11.52 4.49 -11.33
N ALA A 137 -10.84 3.97 -10.30
CA ALA A 137 -9.84 4.70 -9.54
C ALA A 137 -8.72 5.26 -10.42
N HIS A 138 -8.21 4.45 -11.35
CA HIS A 138 -7.22 4.89 -12.33
C HIS A 138 -7.79 6.00 -13.25
N SER A 139 -9.03 5.85 -13.74
CA SER A 139 -9.66 6.83 -14.63
C SER A 139 -9.83 8.23 -14.01
N VAL A 140 -9.91 8.30 -12.67
CA VAL A 140 -10.01 9.57 -11.92
C VAL A 140 -8.70 10.02 -11.30
N GLY A 141 -7.60 9.32 -11.61
CA GLY A 141 -6.24 9.70 -11.26
C GLY A 141 -5.82 9.40 -9.83
N ILE A 142 -6.43 8.42 -9.15
CA ILE A 142 -5.93 7.95 -7.85
C ILE A 142 -4.48 7.47 -8.02
N PRO A 143 -3.52 7.98 -7.23
CA PRO A 143 -2.11 7.70 -7.46
C PRO A 143 -1.65 6.35 -6.89
N ALA A 144 -2.20 5.93 -5.76
CA ALA A 144 -1.69 4.79 -5.01
C ALA A 144 -2.81 3.93 -4.41
N VAL A 145 -2.60 2.62 -4.41
CA VAL A 145 -3.56 1.63 -3.92
C VAL A 145 -2.91 0.64 -2.96
N TRP A 146 -3.65 0.27 -1.92
CA TRP A 146 -3.28 -0.78 -0.98
C TRP A 146 -4.35 -1.87 -0.98
N LEU A 147 -3.99 -3.02 -1.53
CA LEU A 147 -4.86 -4.17 -1.67
C LEU A 147 -4.65 -5.08 -0.46
N GLN A 148 -5.64 -5.14 0.42
CA GLN A 148 -5.55 -5.98 1.62
C GLN A 148 -5.55 -7.48 1.23
N PRO A 149 -5.05 -8.37 2.10
CA PRO A 149 -5.09 -9.80 1.85
C PRO A 149 -6.48 -10.31 1.48
N GLY A 150 -6.57 -11.17 0.47
CA GLY A 150 -7.83 -11.72 -0.04
C GLY A 150 -8.64 -10.81 -0.97
N THR A 151 -8.14 -9.62 -1.32
CA THR A 151 -8.85 -8.64 -2.19
C THR A 151 -8.41 -8.68 -3.65
N PHE A 152 -7.41 -9.49 -3.97
CA PHE A 152 -6.80 -9.56 -5.30
C PHE A 152 -6.59 -11.00 -5.75
N ASP A 153 -6.58 -11.16 -7.07
CA ASP A 153 -6.03 -12.31 -7.80
C ASP A 153 -4.92 -11.78 -8.75
N ASP A 154 -4.34 -12.66 -9.56
CA ASP A 154 -3.26 -12.28 -10.50
C ASP A 154 -3.67 -11.14 -11.44
N ARG A 155 -4.93 -11.13 -11.90
CA ARG A 155 -5.44 -10.11 -12.82
C ARG A 155 -5.53 -8.75 -12.14
N VAL A 156 -5.96 -8.73 -10.87
CA VAL A 156 -6.02 -7.50 -10.07
C VAL A 156 -4.61 -6.94 -9.84
N VAL A 157 -3.65 -7.78 -9.46
CA VAL A 157 -2.27 -7.33 -9.20
C VAL A 157 -1.60 -6.83 -10.48
N GLU A 158 -1.76 -7.56 -11.59
CA GLU A 158 -1.24 -7.16 -12.90
C GLU A 158 -1.82 -5.81 -13.33
N TYR A 159 -3.15 -5.65 -13.22
CA TYR A 159 -3.80 -4.37 -13.53
C TYR A 159 -3.25 -3.24 -12.65
N ALA A 160 -3.19 -3.45 -11.34
CA ALA A 160 -2.73 -2.42 -10.41
C ALA A 160 -1.30 -1.95 -10.74
N ARG A 161 -0.37 -2.90 -10.92
CA ARG A 161 1.06 -2.59 -11.18
C ARG A 161 1.27 -1.87 -12.51
N GLY A 162 0.39 -2.05 -13.49
CA GLY A 162 0.47 -1.35 -14.77
C GLY A 162 -0.12 0.07 -14.78
N HIS A 163 -0.86 0.49 -13.74
CA HIS A 163 -1.71 1.69 -13.81
C HIS A 163 -1.57 2.67 -12.64
N PHE A 164 -0.96 2.27 -11.51
CA PHE A 164 -0.79 3.12 -10.34
C PHE A 164 0.68 3.41 -10.06
N GLU A 165 0.97 4.59 -9.51
CA GLU A 165 2.34 4.98 -9.13
C GLU A 165 2.87 4.12 -7.99
N ALA A 166 2.00 3.69 -7.08
CA ALA A 166 2.33 2.78 -6.00
C ALA A 166 1.23 1.75 -5.77
N VAL A 167 1.66 0.50 -5.60
CA VAL A 167 0.79 -0.65 -5.34
C VAL A 167 1.36 -1.44 -4.18
N ILE A 168 0.57 -1.62 -3.14
CA ILE A 168 0.91 -2.45 -1.99
C ILE A 168 -0.01 -3.66 -2.02
N ALA A 169 0.56 -4.81 -2.39
CA ALA A 169 -0.16 -6.07 -2.58
C ALA A 169 0.81 -7.26 -2.59
N GLY A 170 0.28 -8.46 -2.38
CA GLY A 170 1.04 -9.72 -2.43
C GLY A 170 1.83 -10.01 -1.15
N ASP A 171 2.79 -10.92 -1.28
CA ASP A 171 3.63 -11.37 -0.18
C ASP A 171 4.51 -10.24 0.37
N GLY A 172 4.64 -10.18 1.69
CA GLY A 172 5.41 -9.16 2.41
C GLY A 172 4.65 -8.66 3.64
N GLY A 173 5.12 -7.54 4.19
CA GLY A 173 4.64 -7.05 5.48
C GLY A 173 5.06 -7.96 6.63
N MET A 174 4.63 -7.61 7.83
CA MET A 174 4.88 -8.35 9.06
C MET A 174 3.81 -9.44 9.31
N GLY A 175 2.74 -9.46 8.50
CA GLY A 175 1.66 -10.45 8.56
C GLY A 175 1.98 -11.74 7.81
N SER A 176 1.29 -12.83 8.17
CA SER A 176 1.41 -14.13 7.49
C SER A 176 0.69 -14.22 6.14
N GLU A 177 -0.16 -13.24 5.82
CA GLU A 177 -1.04 -13.23 4.63
C GLU A 177 -0.73 -12.08 3.66
N GLY A 178 0.38 -11.36 3.86
CA GLY A 178 0.77 -10.18 3.09
C GLY A 178 0.55 -8.86 3.83
N TRP A 179 0.70 -7.76 3.08
CA TRP A 179 0.63 -6.38 3.60
C TRP A 179 -0.77 -6.00 4.11
N CYS A 180 -0.87 -5.63 5.38
CA CYS A 180 -2.12 -5.25 6.02
C CYS A 180 -2.00 -3.89 6.70
N VAL A 181 -2.94 -2.97 6.45
CA VAL A 181 -2.92 -1.64 7.10
C VAL A 181 -2.97 -1.75 8.63
N LEU A 182 -3.68 -2.76 9.16
CA LEU A 182 -3.81 -2.96 10.61
C LEU A 182 -2.53 -3.50 11.26
N VAL A 183 -1.55 -3.93 10.47
CA VAL A 183 -0.29 -4.53 10.93
C VAL A 183 0.90 -3.64 10.56
N ASP A 184 0.96 -3.20 9.30
CA ASP A 184 2.09 -2.48 8.71
C ASP A 184 1.84 -0.96 8.60
N GLY A 185 0.63 -0.49 8.95
CA GLY A 185 0.23 0.91 8.77
C GLY A 185 1.03 1.88 9.63
N ASP A 186 1.28 1.55 10.89
CA ASP A 186 1.98 2.41 11.85
C ASP A 186 3.46 2.60 11.41
N ASP A 187 4.15 1.50 11.10
CA ASP A 187 5.52 1.51 10.55
C ASP A 187 5.57 2.29 9.22
N GLY A 188 4.54 2.14 8.39
CA GLY A 188 4.41 2.87 7.13
C GLY A 188 4.22 4.39 7.32
N LEU A 189 3.44 4.81 8.31
CA LEU A 189 3.28 6.22 8.67
C LEU A 189 4.59 6.81 9.20
N GLU A 190 5.30 6.07 10.06
CA GLU A 190 6.62 6.47 10.57
C GLU A 190 7.63 6.62 9.42
N ALA A 191 7.71 5.61 8.55
CA ALA A 191 8.62 5.61 7.40
C ALA A 191 8.31 6.75 6.40
N ALA A 192 7.04 7.16 6.30
CA ALA A 192 6.61 8.30 5.48
C ALA A 192 6.77 9.66 6.19
N GLY A 193 7.13 9.69 7.48
CA GLY A 193 7.22 10.91 8.27
C GLY A 193 5.88 11.60 8.53
N VAL A 194 4.76 10.88 8.37
CA VAL A 194 3.41 11.44 8.53
C VAL A 194 3.10 11.63 10.00
N GLN A 195 2.80 12.86 10.39
CA GLN A 195 2.41 13.19 11.75
C GLN A 195 0.92 12.92 11.94
N TRP A 196 0.58 12.27 13.04
CA TRP A 196 -0.79 11.95 13.40
C TRP A 196 -1.01 11.99 14.91
N THR A 197 -2.26 12.05 15.32
CA THR A 197 -2.67 12.02 16.73
C THR A 197 -3.72 10.95 16.95
N SER A 198 -3.63 10.27 18.09
CA SER A 198 -4.62 9.25 18.44
C SER A 198 -6.00 9.88 18.70
N GLN A 199 -7.01 9.46 17.93
CA GLN A 199 -8.41 9.79 18.15
C GLN A 199 -9.12 8.66 18.88
N ARG A 200 -10.11 9.03 19.70
CA ARG A 200 -10.96 8.06 20.37
C ARG A 200 -11.90 7.43 19.35
N LEU A 201 -12.01 6.10 19.34
CA LEU A 201 -12.97 5.40 18.50
C LEU A 201 -14.42 5.71 18.91
#